data_AF-A0A267FXY4-F1
#
_entry.id   AF-A0A267FXY4-F1
#
_cell.length_a   1.000
_cell.length_b   1.000
_cell.length_c   1.000
_cell.angle_alpha   90.00
_cell.angle_beta   90.00
_cell.angle_gamma   90.00
#
_symmetry.space_group_name_H-M   'P 1'
#
loop_
_entity.id
_entity.type
_entity.pdbx_description
1 polymer ?
#
loop_
_entity_poly.entity_id
_entity_poly.type
_entity_poly.pdbx_seq_one_letter_code
_entity_poly.pdbx_strand_id
1 'polypeptide(L)'
;MYRMSNFSFDTVSALLKKVIEKEPSQPNAFLSEKDVEVLLHTDSQVSPLEHPMADEPTFCYPYSPLYLKIAAQLLKWTKNGSSECQNLPKFYMLEENEYVEERNRKFSDLNEEMKGMPTLWSDWTEDERMFKIRSIILRLGGKRGLMDLLTVRCTTGTILQFPAPRSRLMAAFDAPCNDKSSLTQGARALTKHFHRDQKASFWGVASGTEAEKNEHARSVVLKIIDSAAWINIHQLPGQLPIMEVRHPGGYGARWDPNGETFRGFLEPMQPEGWLNKYRH
;
A
#
# COMPACT_ATOMS: atom_id res chain seq x y z
N MET A 1 2.69 41.93 -1.07
CA MET A 1 2.98 41.08 0.10
C MET A 1 2.56 39.67 -0.28
N TYR A 2 3.50 38.79 -0.65
CA TYR A 2 3.18 37.39 -0.95
C TYR A 2 2.68 36.75 0.35
N ARG A 3 1.39 36.45 0.47
CA ARG A 3 0.92 35.53 1.52
C ARG A 3 1.57 34.18 1.19
N MET A 4 2.54 33.75 2.00
CA MET A 4 2.99 32.36 1.96
C MET A 4 1.74 31.50 2.14
N SER A 5 1.43 30.64 1.17
CA SER A 5 0.28 29.76 1.31
C SER A 5 0.55 28.84 2.51
N ASN A 6 -0.37 28.81 3.48
CA ASN A 6 -0.35 27.83 4.58
C ASN A 6 -0.68 26.40 4.07
N PHE A 7 -0.42 26.11 2.80
CA PHE A 7 -0.65 24.83 2.15
C PHE A 7 0.61 24.00 2.31
N SER A 8 0.66 23.18 3.36
CA SER A 8 1.81 22.36 3.73
C SER A 8 1.37 20.94 4.05
N PHE A 9 2.33 20.02 4.19
CA PHE A 9 2.04 18.66 4.63
C PHE A 9 1.32 18.64 5.97
N ASP A 10 1.77 19.44 6.94
CA ASP A 10 1.19 19.49 8.29
C ASP A 10 -0.27 19.96 8.26
N THR A 11 -0.58 21.01 7.48
CA THR A 11 -1.95 21.52 7.40
C THR A 11 -2.87 20.58 6.64
N VAL A 12 -2.42 20.00 5.52
CA VAL A 12 -3.21 19.04 4.73
C VAL A 12 -3.45 17.76 5.53
N SER A 13 -2.42 17.21 6.18
CA SER A 13 -2.55 15.98 6.97
C SER A 13 -3.43 16.16 8.21
N ALA A 14 -3.33 17.29 8.92
CA ALA A 14 -4.19 17.58 10.06
C ALA A 14 -5.68 17.69 9.65
N LEU A 15 -5.97 18.35 8.53
CA LEU A 15 -7.34 18.45 8.02
C LEU A 15 -7.85 17.13 7.48
N LEU A 16 -7.02 16.36 6.76
CA LEU A 16 -7.39 15.02 6.29
C LEU A 16 -7.73 14.09 7.46
N LYS A 17 -6.95 14.14 8.55
CA LYS A 17 -7.25 13.39 9.77
C LYS A 17 -8.64 13.75 10.32
N LYS A 18 -8.95 15.04 10.46
CA LYS A 18 -10.29 15.51 10.90
C LYS A 18 -11.40 15.05 9.95
N VAL A 19 -11.16 15.04 8.63
CA VAL A 19 -12.12 14.53 7.64
C VAL A 19 -12.38 13.04 7.86
N ILE A 20 -11.33 12.23 8.02
CA ILE A 20 -11.42 10.79 8.26
C ILE A 20 -12.15 10.49 9.58
N GLU A 21 -11.80 11.18 10.67
CA GLU A 21 -12.42 11.00 11.99
C GLU A 21 -13.92 11.30 11.97
N LYS A 22 -14.35 12.32 11.23
CA LYS A 22 -15.77 12.70 11.11
C LYS A 22 -16.54 11.83 10.11
N GLU A 23 -15.88 11.16 9.17
CA GLU A 23 -16.53 10.50 8.02
C GLU A 23 -17.64 9.50 8.40
N PRO A 24 -17.49 8.62 9.42
CA PRO A 24 -18.53 7.64 9.77
C PRO A 24 -19.88 8.27 10.19
N SER A 25 -19.85 9.53 10.64
CA SER A 25 -21.04 10.29 11.06
C SER A 25 -21.64 11.17 9.95
N GLN A 26 -21.02 11.21 8.78
CA GLN A 26 -21.49 12.03 7.66
C GLN A 26 -22.66 11.39 6.91
N PRO A 27 -23.57 12.18 6.32
CA PRO A 27 -24.47 11.69 5.29
C PRO A 27 -23.67 11.09 4.12
N ASN A 28 -24.09 9.92 3.65
CA ASN A 28 -23.40 9.15 2.62
C ASN A 28 -21.94 8.81 3.00
N ALA A 29 -21.72 8.42 4.27
CA ALA A 29 -20.43 7.98 4.76
C ALA A 29 -19.83 6.90 3.85
N PHE A 30 -18.57 7.08 3.45
CA PHE A 30 -17.83 6.09 2.65
C PHE A 30 -16.79 5.31 3.47
N LEU A 31 -16.64 5.61 4.77
CA LEU A 31 -15.79 4.90 5.71
C LEU A 31 -16.61 4.40 6.90
N SER A 32 -16.32 3.18 7.33
CA SER A 32 -16.79 2.64 8.62
C SER A 32 -15.86 3.06 9.76
N GLU A 33 -16.30 2.87 11.01
CA GLU A 33 -15.44 3.08 12.20
C GLU A 33 -14.16 2.23 12.12
N LYS A 34 -14.29 0.96 11.69
CA LYS A 34 -13.14 0.06 11.48
C LYS A 34 -12.16 0.60 10.43
N ASP A 35 -12.67 1.25 9.38
CA ASP A 35 -11.80 1.85 8.36
C ASP A 35 -11.01 3.04 8.93
N VAL A 36 -11.67 3.86 9.77
CA VAL A 36 -11.03 4.98 10.48
C VAL A 36 -9.95 4.46 11.41
N GLU A 37 -10.22 3.40 12.19
CA GLU A 37 -9.22 2.77 13.06
C GLU A 37 -7.97 2.33 12.28
N VAL A 38 -8.14 1.67 11.14
CA VAL A 38 -7.01 1.21 10.32
C VAL A 38 -6.22 2.39 9.71
N LEU A 39 -6.91 3.41 9.20
CA LEU A 39 -6.27 4.58 8.59
C LEU A 39 -5.45 5.41 9.60
N LEU A 40 -5.91 5.48 10.85
CA LEU A 40 -5.28 6.27 11.92
C LEU A 40 -4.34 5.45 12.82
N HIS A 41 -4.28 4.13 12.66
CA HIS A 41 -3.43 3.27 13.46
C HIS A 41 -1.95 3.67 13.35
N THR A 42 -1.30 3.89 14.49
CA THR A 42 0.14 4.22 14.56
C THR A 42 0.92 2.98 14.96
N ASP A 43 1.97 2.68 14.20
CA ASP A 43 2.90 1.61 14.57
C ASP A 43 3.82 2.11 15.68
N SER A 44 3.81 1.44 16.83
CA SER A 44 4.66 1.80 17.97
C SER A 44 6.16 1.65 17.70
N GLN A 45 6.53 1.00 16.58
CA GLN A 45 7.91 0.70 16.21
C GLN A 45 8.50 1.63 15.14
N VAL A 46 7.73 2.58 14.59
CA VAL A 46 8.21 3.53 13.58
C VAL A 46 7.90 4.94 14.06
N SER A 47 8.93 5.70 14.45
CA SER A 47 8.75 7.10 14.79
C SER A 47 8.51 7.93 13.53
N PRO A 48 7.44 8.75 13.44
CA PRO A 48 7.23 9.67 12.33
C PRO A 48 8.37 10.67 12.12
N LEU A 49 9.23 10.88 13.13
CA LEU A 49 10.42 11.73 13.05
C LEU A 49 11.60 11.05 12.35
N GLU A 50 11.65 9.70 12.33
CA GLU A 50 12.74 8.93 11.72
C GLU A 50 12.49 8.63 10.24
N HIS A 51 11.23 8.71 9.78
CA HIS A 51 10.87 8.47 8.39
C HIS A 51 9.93 9.58 7.89
N PRO A 52 10.46 10.64 7.23
CA PRO A 52 9.63 11.72 6.73
C PRO A 52 8.68 11.18 5.65
N MET A 53 7.40 11.02 6.01
CA MET A 53 6.35 10.47 5.12
C MET A 53 6.17 11.28 3.83
N ALA A 54 6.55 12.57 3.85
CA ALA A 54 6.56 13.42 2.68
C ALA A 54 7.56 12.94 1.58
N ASP A 55 8.66 12.32 2.00
CA ASP A 55 9.74 11.84 1.13
C ASP A 55 9.61 10.35 0.79
N GLU A 56 8.57 9.69 1.32
CA GLU A 56 8.33 8.28 1.06
C GLU A 56 8.15 8.04 -0.45
N PRO A 57 8.86 7.05 -1.05
CA PRO A 57 8.72 6.69 -2.45
C PRO A 57 7.26 6.42 -2.80
N THR A 58 6.81 6.79 -3.99
CA THR A 58 5.44 6.45 -4.40
C THR A 58 5.23 4.94 -4.49
N PHE A 59 6.28 4.19 -4.84
CA PHE A 59 6.27 2.74 -4.91
C PHE A 59 6.93 2.11 -3.70
N CYS A 60 6.14 1.86 -2.67
CA CYS A 60 6.49 1.04 -1.52
C CYS A 60 5.21 0.62 -0.81
N TYR A 61 5.31 -0.38 0.07
CA TYR A 61 4.20 -0.69 0.95
C TYR A 61 4.03 0.44 1.96
N PRO A 62 2.80 0.97 2.15
CA PRO A 62 2.58 2.17 2.92
C PRO A 62 2.92 1.96 4.41
N TYR A 63 3.54 2.97 5.01
CA TYR A 63 3.75 3.02 6.45
C TYR A 63 2.48 3.48 7.19
N SER A 64 2.30 2.97 8.41
CA SER A 64 1.27 3.43 9.32
C SER A 64 1.72 4.70 10.06
N PRO A 65 0.84 5.69 10.29
CA PRO A 65 -0.58 5.70 9.93
C PRO A 65 -0.82 6.05 8.45
N LEU A 66 -1.71 5.28 7.81
CA LEU A 66 -1.91 5.31 6.36
C LEU A 66 -2.37 6.67 5.84
N TYR A 67 -3.11 7.44 6.64
CA TYR A 67 -3.59 8.76 6.20
C TYR A 67 -2.46 9.75 5.91
N LEU A 68 -1.27 9.59 6.50
CA LEU A 68 -0.13 10.45 6.23
C LEU A 68 0.40 10.25 4.81
N LYS A 69 0.44 9.00 4.33
CA LYS A 69 0.78 8.70 2.93
C LYS A 69 -0.22 9.33 1.97
N ILE A 70 -1.51 9.26 2.30
CA ILE A 70 -2.58 9.87 1.50
C ILE A 70 -2.41 11.39 1.45
N ALA A 71 -2.12 12.04 2.58
CA ALA A 71 -1.84 13.47 2.63
C ALA A 71 -0.61 13.85 1.79
N ALA A 72 0.46 13.05 1.85
CA ALA A 72 1.65 13.25 1.02
C ALA A 72 1.32 13.15 -0.47
N GLN A 73 0.51 12.18 -0.88
CA GLN A 73 0.10 12.02 -2.29
C GLN A 73 -0.78 13.18 -2.77
N LEU A 74 -1.74 13.64 -1.96
CA LEU A 74 -2.54 14.83 -2.29
C LEU A 74 -1.65 16.07 -2.47
N LEU A 75 -0.68 16.28 -1.58
CA LEU A 75 0.27 17.39 -1.67
C LEU A 75 1.15 17.29 -2.93
N LYS A 76 1.72 16.11 -3.23
CA LYS A 76 2.51 15.88 -4.45
C LYS A 76 1.68 16.15 -5.70
N TRP A 77 0.42 15.72 -5.72
CA TRP A 77 -0.49 15.96 -6.84
C TRP A 77 -0.71 17.45 -7.10
N THR A 78 -0.94 18.26 -6.06
CA THR A 78 -1.09 19.73 -6.26
C THR A 78 0.15 20.39 -6.87
N LYS A 79 1.36 19.87 -6.58
CA LYS A 79 2.63 20.40 -7.10
C LYS A 79 2.89 19.95 -8.53
N ASN A 80 2.61 18.69 -8.83
CA ASN A 80 2.91 18.07 -10.12
C ASN A 80 1.82 18.35 -11.17
N GLY A 81 0.61 18.74 -10.75
CA GLY A 81 -0.55 18.93 -11.63
C GLY A 81 -1.20 17.62 -12.10
N SER A 82 -0.62 16.48 -11.76
CA SER A 82 -1.16 15.13 -12.00
C SER A 82 -0.76 14.19 -10.86
N SER A 83 -1.51 13.10 -10.69
CA SER A 83 -1.24 12.12 -9.63
C SER A 83 -0.32 11.03 -10.14
N GLU A 84 0.70 10.69 -9.36
CA GLU A 84 1.59 9.56 -9.68
C GLU A 84 0.85 8.21 -9.63
N CYS A 85 -0.32 8.14 -8.97
CA CYS A 85 -1.20 6.97 -8.99
C CYS A 85 -1.80 6.66 -10.37
N GLN A 86 -1.64 7.55 -11.35
CA GLN A 86 -2.00 7.29 -12.76
C GLN A 86 -0.89 6.54 -13.52
N ASN A 87 0.34 6.56 -13.00
CA ASN A 87 1.55 6.04 -13.65
C ASN A 87 2.08 4.78 -12.97
N LEU A 88 1.18 3.94 -12.44
CA LEU A 88 1.59 2.73 -11.75
C LEU A 88 2.17 1.69 -12.72
N PRO A 89 3.22 0.92 -12.34
CA PRO A 89 3.81 -0.11 -13.21
C PRO A 89 2.80 -1.12 -13.71
N LYS A 90 2.95 -1.55 -14.97
CA LYS A 90 2.09 -2.57 -15.59
C LYS A 90 2.58 -3.97 -15.23
N PHE A 91 1.66 -4.82 -14.76
CA PHE A 91 1.88 -6.24 -14.56
C PHE A 91 0.97 -6.99 -15.53
N TYR A 92 1.49 -7.37 -16.71
CA TYR A 92 0.69 -7.88 -17.83
C TYR A 92 -0.19 -9.10 -17.50
N MET A 93 0.20 -9.89 -16.50
CA MET A 93 -0.53 -11.09 -16.06
C MET A 93 -1.44 -10.83 -14.83
N LEU A 94 -1.46 -9.61 -14.31
CA LEU A 94 -2.31 -9.16 -13.20
C LEU A 94 -3.21 -8.04 -13.71
N GLU A 95 -4.20 -8.41 -14.52
CA GLU A 95 -5.05 -7.46 -15.22
C GLU A 95 -5.99 -6.72 -14.25
N GLU A 96 -5.86 -5.40 -14.22
CA GLU A 96 -6.81 -4.48 -13.56
C GLU A 96 -8.06 -4.23 -14.45
N ASN A 97 -8.15 -4.86 -15.63
CA ASN A 97 -9.22 -4.68 -16.61
C ASN A 97 -9.48 -3.18 -16.92
N GLU A 98 -10.75 -2.83 -17.13
CA GLU A 98 -11.22 -1.46 -17.40
C GLU A 98 -11.01 -0.50 -16.21
N TYR A 99 -10.66 -1.01 -15.02
CA TYR A 99 -10.53 -0.17 -13.83
C TYR A 99 -9.39 0.85 -13.95
N VAL A 100 -8.32 0.55 -14.70
CA VAL A 100 -7.23 1.50 -14.91
C VAL A 100 -7.74 2.77 -15.59
N GLU A 101 -8.61 2.62 -16.59
CA GLU A 101 -9.20 3.73 -17.32
C GLU A 101 -10.14 4.54 -16.41
N GLU A 102 -10.96 3.85 -15.60
CA GLU A 102 -11.83 4.49 -14.63
C GLU A 102 -11.04 5.31 -13.60
N ARG A 103 -9.99 4.72 -13.00
CA ARG A 103 -9.07 5.40 -12.08
C ARG A 103 -8.46 6.62 -12.75
N ASN A 104 -7.87 6.44 -13.94
CA ASN A 104 -7.20 7.52 -14.64
C ASN A 104 -8.14 8.67 -14.98
N ARG A 105 -9.39 8.39 -15.38
CA ARG A 105 -10.41 9.41 -15.62
C ARG A 105 -10.72 10.21 -14.37
N LYS A 106 -11.00 9.55 -13.23
CA LYS A 106 -11.31 10.23 -11.95
C LYS A 106 -10.19 11.18 -11.50
N PHE A 107 -8.93 10.75 -11.61
CA PHE A 107 -7.79 11.59 -11.30
C PHE A 107 -7.67 12.75 -12.31
N SER A 108 -7.74 12.49 -13.62
CA SER A 108 -7.66 13.55 -14.64
C SER A 108 -8.73 14.63 -14.48
N ASP A 109 -9.96 14.25 -14.13
CA ASP A 109 -11.10 15.17 -13.91
C ASP A 109 -10.87 16.13 -12.72
N LEU A 110 -9.88 15.86 -11.87
CA LEU A 110 -9.54 16.64 -10.69
C LEU A 110 -8.24 17.45 -10.83
N ASN A 111 -7.47 17.27 -11.91
CA ASN A 111 -6.13 17.86 -12.06
C ASN A 111 -6.13 19.39 -11.93
N GLU A 112 -7.03 20.09 -12.64
CA GLU A 112 -7.10 21.56 -12.58
C GLU A 112 -7.53 22.07 -11.20
N GLU A 113 -8.46 21.38 -10.53
CA GLU A 113 -8.87 21.73 -9.16
C GLU A 113 -7.72 21.51 -8.17
N MET A 114 -6.99 20.40 -8.28
CA MET A 114 -5.83 20.10 -7.44
C MET A 114 -4.70 21.12 -7.64
N LYS A 115 -4.45 21.54 -8.89
CA LYS A 115 -3.45 22.57 -9.22
C LYS A 115 -3.82 23.96 -8.69
N GLY A 116 -5.11 24.31 -8.70
CA GLY A 116 -5.60 25.58 -8.16
C GLY A 116 -5.75 25.61 -6.63
N MET A 117 -5.82 24.45 -5.98
CA MET A 117 -6.10 24.35 -4.54
C MET A 117 -5.15 25.19 -3.66
N PRO A 118 -3.81 25.20 -3.87
CA PRO A 118 -2.90 25.97 -3.03
C PRO A 118 -3.08 27.48 -3.11
N THR A 119 -3.58 28.02 -4.23
CA THR A 119 -3.74 29.47 -4.43
C THR A 119 -4.96 30.00 -3.68
N LEU A 120 -6.02 29.20 -3.60
CA LEU A 120 -7.27 29.53 -2.90
C LEU A 120 -7.25 29.15 -1.42
N TRP A 121 -6.29 28.32 -1.00
CA TRP A 121 -6.27 27.73 0.34
C TRP A 121 -6.37 28.75 1.47
N SER A 122 -5.66 29.87 1.35
CA SER A 122 -5.63 30.91 2.39
C SER A 122 -6.93 31.70 2.50
N ASP A 123 -7.77 31.65 1.47
CA ASP A 123 -9.05 32.36 1.43
C ASP A 123 -10.20 31.50 1.99
N TRP A 124 -10.00 30.18 2.08
CA TRP A 124 -10.95 29.25 2.67
C TRP A 124 -10.83 29.17 4.19
N THR A 125 -11.98 29.05 4.84
CA THR A 125 -12.13 28.62 6.24
C THR A 125 -11.68 27.17 6.43
N GLU A 126 -11.54 26.74 7.69
CA GLU A 126 -11.23 25.34 7.99
C GLU A 126 -12.29 24.38 7.44
N ASP A 127 -13.57 24.70 7.63
CA ASP A 127 -14.69 23.86 7.17
C ASP A 127 -14.74 23.76 5.64
N GLU A 128 -14.46 24.85 4.92
CA GLU A 128 -14.38 24.83 3.45
C GLU A 128 -13.21 23.96 2.96
N ARG A 129 -12.05 24.02 3.62
CA ARG A 129 -10.90 23.16 3.29
C ARG A 129 -11.23 21.69 3.55
N MET A 130 -11.84 21.38 4.69
CA MET A 130 -12.29 20.03 5.02
C MET A 130 -13.33 19.51 4.01
N PHE A 131 -14.30 20.35 3.65
CA PHE A 131 -15.31 20.03 2.63
C PHE A 131 -14.65 19.74 1.28
N LYS A 132 -13.67 20.55 0.86
CA LYS A 132 -12.93 20.35 -0.39
C LYS A 132 -12.14 19.04 -0.39
N ILE A 133 -11.40 18.75 0.69
CA ILE A 133 -10.68 17.46 0.84
C ILE A 133 -11.66 16.29 0.73
N ARG A 134 -12.79 16.33 1.46
CA ARG A 134 -13.81 15.27 1.41
C ARG A 134 -14.42 15.13 0.02
N SER A 135 -14.73 16.24 -0.64
CA SER A 135 -15.32 16.26 -1.99
C SER A 135 -14.39 15.62 -3.02
N ILE A 136 -13.09 15.91 -2.96
CA ILE A 136 -12.06 15.27 -3.79
C ILE A 136 -12.07 13.75 -3.56
N ILE A 137 -12.05 13.30 -2.30
CA ILE A 137 -12.06 11.87 -1.96
C ILE A 137 -13.32 11.17 -2.49
N LEU A 138 -14.50 11.78 -2.32
CA LEU A 138 -15.76 11.26 -2.86
C LEU A 138 -15.72 11.12 -4.39
N ARG A 139 -15.21 12.13 -5.10
CA ARG A 139 -15.07 12.11 -6.57
C ARG A 139 -14.05 11.08 -7.06
N LEU A 140 -13.06 10.74 -6.24
CA LEU A 140 -12.16 9.60 -6.47
C LEU A 140 -12.81 8.23 -6.19
N GLY A 141 -14.03 8.19 -5.63
CA GLY A 141 -14.74 6.95 -5.30
C GLY A 141 -14.70 6.58 -3.82
N GLY A 142 -14.52 7.55 -2.92
CA GLY A 142 -14.56 7.35 -1.48
C GLY A 142 -13.44 6.43 -0.98
N LYS A 143 -13.80 5.35 -0.28
CA LYS A 143 -12.86 4.34 0.23
C LYS A 143 -11.94 3.79 -0.85
N ARG A 144 -12.48 3.50 -2.03
CA ARG A 144 -11.70 2.98 -3.16
C ARG A 144 -10.69 4.02 -3.66
N GLY A 145 -11.06 5.29 -3.71
CA GLY A 145 -10.15 6.40 -4.05
C GLY A 145 -9.01 6.58 -3.05
N LEU A 146 -9.28 6.41 -1.74
CA LEU A 146 -8.23 6.40 -0.72
C LEU A 146 -7.25 5.24 -0.90
N MET A 147 -7.75 4.05 -1.26
CA MET A 147 -6.91 2.91 -1.55
C MET A 147 -6.06 3.12 -2.82
N ASP A 148 -6.58 3.84 -3.82
CA ASP A 148 -5.81 4.20 -5.02
C ASP A 148 -4.70 5.21 -4.69
N LEU A 149 -4.94 6.16 -3.78
CA LEU A 149 -3.91 7.05 -3.23
C LEU A 149 -2.85 6.28 -2.41
N LEU A 150 -3.19 5.11 -1.86
CA LEU A 150 -2.24 4.18 -1.26
C LEU A 150 -1.58 3.24 -2.27
N THR A 151 -1.83 3.42 -3.58
CA THR A 151 -1.34 2.57 -4.68
C THR A 151 -1.81 1.11 -4.63
N VAL A 152 -2.87 0.83 -3.85
CA VAL A 152 -3.49 -0.49 -3.80
C VAL A 152 -4.27 -0.72 -5.10
N ARG A 153 -3.99 -1.83 -5.74
CA ARG A 153 -4.52 -2.21 -7.05
C ARG A 153 -5.96 -2.70 -6.95
N CYS A 154 -6.60 -2.80 -8.10
CA CYS A 154 -7.94 -3.33 -8.22
C CYS A 154 -8.03 -4.25 -9.43
N THR A 155 -8.26 -5.52 -9.16
CA THR A 155 -8.55 -6.58 -10.13
C THR A 155 -9.90 -7.22 -9.82
N THR A 156 -10.39 -8.08 -10.71
CA THR A 156 -11.51 -8.98 -10.39
C THR A 156 -11.22 -9.75 -9.09
N GLY A 157 -12.18 -9.76 -8.17
CA GLY A 157 -12.05 -10.43 -6.85
C GLY A 157 -11.34 -9.59 -5.77
N THR A 158 -11.03 -8.31 -6.04
CA THR A 158 -10.49 -7.39 -5.03
C THR A 158 -11.51 -7.14 -3.91
N ILE A 159 -11.01 -7.15 -2.68
CA ILE A 159 -11.76 -6.84 -1.47
C ILE A 159 -11.44 -5.40 -1.07
N LEU A 160 -12.46 -4.60 -0.77
CA LEU A 160 -12.31 -3.23 -0.29
C LEU A 160 -11.89 -3.21 1.18
N GLN A 161 -10.62 -3.52 1.44
CA GLN A 161 -9.98 -3.52 2.75
C GLN A 161 -8.66 -2.76 2.67
N PHE A 162 -8.36 -1.94 3.67
CA PHE A 162 -7.07 -1.24 3.75
C PHE A 162 -5.92 -2.22 4.09
N PRO A 163 -4.70 -1.97 3.58
CA PRO A 163 -3.52 -2.77 3.90
C PRO A 163 -3.25 -2.80 5.40
N ALA A 164 -2.82 -3.96 5.91
CA ALA A 164 -2.43 -4.11 7.31
C ALA A 164 -1.11 -3.35 7.61
N PRO A 165 -0.85 -2.94 8.86
CA PRO A 165 0.39 -2.27 9.23
C PRO A 165 1.63 -3.14 8.96
N ARG A 166 2.73 -2.51 8.55
CA ARG A 166 3.99 -3.20 8.26
C ARG A 166 4.50 -3.99 9.46
N SER A 167 4.37 -3.45 10.67
CA SER A 167 4.75 -4.13 11.91
C SER A 167 4.09 -5.50 12.05
N ARG A 168 2.80 -5.60 11.69
CA ARG A 168 2.03 -6.85 11.77
C ARG A 168 2.49 -7.86 10.72
N LEU A 169 2.78 -7.40 9.51
CA LEU A 169 3.33 -8.27 8.46
C LEU A 169 4.67 -8.87 8.87
N MET A 170 5.54 -8.03 9.45
CA MET A 170 6.85 -8.45 9.93
C MET A 170 6.71 -9.38 11.13
N ALA A 171 5.81 -9.11 12.08
CA ALA A 171 5.55 -10.00 13.21
C ALA A 171 5.09 -11.39 12.75
N ALA A 172 4.18 -11.47 11.76
CA ALA A 172 3.74 -12.73 11.19
C ALA A 172 4.83 -13.46 10.40
N PHE A 173 5.73 -12.71 9.75
CA PHE A 173 6.87 -13.24 9.01
C PHE A 173 7.97 -13.77 9.93
N ASP A 174 8.25 -13.05 11.01
CA ASP A 174 9.27 -13.35 12.01
C ASP A 174 8.78 -14.33 13.10
N ALA A 175 7.51 -14.73 13.06
CA ALA A 175 6.96 -15.74 13.96
C ALA A 175 7.72 -17.08 13.85
N PRO A 176 7.98 -17.79 14.96
CA PRO A 176 8.61 -19.11 14.91
C PRO A 176 7.81 -20.11 14.07
N CYS A 177 8.50 -20.97 13.32
CA CYS A 177 7.81 -21.97 12.50
C CYS A 177 7.31 -23.19 13.30
N ASN A 178 7.91 -23.45 14.47
CA ASN A 178 7.48 -24.44 15.46
C ASN A 178 8.18 -24.18 16.81
N ASP A 179 7.72 -24.82 17.89
CA ASP A 179 8.22 -24.60 19.25
C ASP A 179 9.65 -25.11 19.50
N LYS A 180 10.26 -25.84 18.56
CA LYS A 180 11.55 -26.53 18.72
C LYS A 180 12.69 -25.88 17.94
N SER A 181 12.41 -24.83 17.18
CA SER A 181 13.35 -24.20 16.25
C SER A 181 13.22 -22.69 16.32
N SER A 182 14.35 -21.99 16.24
CA SER A 182 14.37 -20.52 16.13
C SER A 182 14.12 -20.04 14.69
N LEU A 183 13.96 -20.95 13.73
CA LEU A 183 13.67 -20.63 12.34
C LEU A 183 12.28 -20.01 12.20
N THR A 184 12.20 -18.87 11.53
CA THR A 184 10.93 -18.14 11.33
C THR A 184 10.10 -18.73 10.19
N GLN A 185 8.82 -18.38 10.15
CA GLN A 185 7.92 -18.71 9.05
C GLN A 185 8.45 -18.20 7.71
N GLY A 186 8.99 -16.98 7.70
CA GLY A 186 9.65 -16.38 6.55
C GLY A 186 10.87 -17.16 6.07
N ALA A 187 11.79 -17.49 6.98
CA ALA A 187 13.00 -18.25 6.64
C ALA A 187 12.69 -19.67 6.14
N ARG A 188 11.73 -20.34 6.79
CA ARG A 188 11.24 -21.64 6.33
C ARG A 188 10.62 -21.57 4.93
N ALA A 189 9.92 -20.49 4.60
CA ALA A 189 9.41 -20.31 3.25
C ALA A 189 10.56 -20.10 2.26
N LEU A 190 11.51 -19.21 2.56
CA LEU A 190 12.61 -18.87 1.66
C LEU A 190 13.48 -20.08 1.28
N THR A 191 13.71 -21.01 2.23
CA THR A 191 14.47 -22.25 1.94
C THR A 191 13.83 -23.13 0.86
N LYS A 192 12.52 -22.97 0.58
CA LYS A 192 11.85 -23.66 -0.53
C LYS A 192 12.05 -22.98 -1.88
N HIS A 193 12.38 -21.69 -1.89
CA HIS A 193 12.49 -20.87 -3.10
C HIS A 193 13.93 -20.75 -3.60
N PHE A 194 14.94 -20.83 -2.73
CA PHE A 194 16.33 -20.59 -3.12
C PHE A 194 16.85 -21.52 -4.24
N HIS A 195 16.44 -22.79 -4.24
CA HIS A 195 16.84 -23.76 -5.28
C HIS A 195 16.29 -23.44 -6.67
N ARG A 196 15.27 -22.57 -6.74
CA ARG A 196 14.40 -22.38 -7.91
C ARG A 196 14.78 -21.15 -8.74
N ASP A 197 15.51 -20.20 -8.16
CA ASP A 197 16.01 -19.01 -8.87
C ASP A 197 17.52 -19.09 -9.15
N GLN A 198 17.87 -19.99 -10.08
CA GLN A 198 19.26 -20.22 -10.47
C GLN A 198 19.84 -19.13 -11.38
N LYS A 199 19.01 -18.24 -11.95
CA LYS A 199 19.43 -17.27 -12.96
C LYS A 199 19.39 -15.82 -12.49
N ALA A 200 18.34 -15.41 -11.80
CA ALA A 200 18.19 -14.02 -11.33
C ALA A 200 18.66 -13.86 -9.87
N SER A 201 18.81 -14.96 -9.14
CA SER A 201 19.36 -15.01 -7.78
C SER A 201 18.69 -14.02 -6.82
N PHE A 202 17.41 -13.70 -7.03
CA PHE A 202 16.67 -12.74 -6.21
C PHE A 202 16.54 -13.24 -4.77
N TRP A 203 16.28 -14.53 -4.60
CA TRP A 203 16.13 -15.18 -3.29
C TRP A 203 17.45 -15.39 -2.55
N GLY A 204 18.60 -15.29 -3.23
CA GLY A 204 19.91 -15.62 -2.67
C GLY A 204 20.04 -17.08 -2.20
N VAL A 205 21.02 -17.35 -1.34
CA VAL A 205 21.26 -18.68 -0.77
C VAL A 205 20.88 -18.70 0.70
N ALA A 206 19.85 -19.46 1.06
CA ALA A 206 19.40 -19.63 2.45
C ALA A 206 20.20 -20.74 3.17
N SER A 207 21.50 -20.49 3.43
CA SER A 207 22.41 -21.42 4.11
C SER A 207 22.86 -20.89 5.48
N GLY A 208 23.60 -21.68 6.25
CA GLY A 208 24.06 -21.32 7.59
C GLY A 208 23.10 -21.70 8.72
N THR A 209 23.33 -21.08 9.88
CA THR A 209 22.54 -21.19 11.11
C THR A 209 21.11 -20.69 10.92
N GLU A 210 20.22 -21.01 11.86
CA GLU A 210 18.84 -20.50 11.81
C GLU A 210 18.79 -18.97 11.91
N ALA A 211 19.66 -18.36 12.73
CA ALA A 211 19.78 -16.91 12.83
C ALA A 211 20.15 -16.26 11.50
N GLU A 212 21.17 -16.78 10.81
CA GLU A 212 21.60 -16.28 9.49
C GLU A 212 20.50 -16.44 8.44
N LYS A 213 19.76 -17.56 8.45
CA LYS A 213 18.61 -17.76 7.55
C LYS A 213 17.48 -16.79 7.82
N ASN A 214 17.20 -16.51 9.09
CA ASN A 214 16.18 -15.53 9.49
C ASN A 214 16.53 -14.13 9.03
N GLU A 215 17.77 -13.69 9.27
CA GLU A 215 18.25 -12.38 8.85
C GLU A 215 18.22 -12.22 7.32
N HIS A 216 18.67 -13.24 6.58
CA HIS A 216 18.60 -13.24 5.13
C HIS A 216 17.15 -13.17 4.62
N ALA A 217 16.24 -13.97 5.20
CA ALA A 217 14.83 -13.94 4.83
C ALA A 217 14.18 -12.59 5.12
N ARG A 218 14.54 -11.96 6.24
CA ARG A 218 14.09 -10.61 6.60
C ARG A 218 14.59 -9.58 5.58
N SER A 219 15.85 -9.65 5.17
CA SER A 219 16.39 -8.79 4.11
C SER A 219 15.62 -8.92 2.78
N VAL A 220 15.31 -10.16 2.38
CA VAL A 220 14.53 -10.43 1.16
C VAL A 220 13.12 -9.87 1.23
N VAL A 221 12.39 -10.07 2.34
CA VAL A 221 11.02 -9.56 2.45
C VAL A 221 10.99 -8.03 2.55
N LEU A 222 11.96 -7.42 3.24
CA LEU A 222 12.10 -5.96 3.29
C LEU A 222 12.34 -5.39 1.88
N LYS A 223 13.19 -6.02 1.07
CA LYS A 223 13.37 -5.64 -0.34
C LYS A 223 12.05 -5.67 -1.14
N ILE A 224 11.17 -6.63 -0.89
CA ILE A 224 9.85 -6.71 -1.53
C ILE A 224 8.93 -5.58 -1.06
N ILE A 225 8.88 -5.35 0.25
CA ILE A 225 7.96 -4.38 0.87
C ILE A 225 8.42 -2.94 0.60
N ASP A 226 9.71 -2.65 0.67
CA ASP A 226 10.30 -1.30 0.46
C ASP A 226 10.27 -0.85 -1.00
N SER A 227 10.17 -1.78 -1.94
CA SER A 227 10.04 -1.50 -3.36
C SER A 227 8.74 -2.08 -3.92
N ALA A 228 7.67 -2.15 -3.12
CA ALA A 228 6.40 -2.69 -3.60
C ALA A 228 5.85 -1.86 -4.75
N ALA A 229 5.66 -2.50 -5.91
CA ALA A 229 5.06 -1.93 -7.11
C ALA A 229 3.63 -2.44 -7.36
N TRP A 230 3.24 -3.48 -6.63
CA TRP A 230 1.92 -4.09 -6.70
C TRP A 230 1.47 -4.49 -5.31
N ILE A 231 0.32 -3.99 -4.87
CA ILE A 231 -0.33 -4.35 -3.61
C ILE A 231 -1.78 -4.63 -3.94
N ASN A 232 -2.30 -5.80 -3.60
CA ASN A 232 -3.73 -6.08 -3.75
C ASN A 232 -4.23 -7.00 -2.64
N ILE A 233 -5.46 -6.78 -2.18
CA ILE A 233 -6.17 -7.68 -1.28
C ILE A 233 -7.31 -8.29 -2.09
N HIS A 234 -7.22 -9.58 -2.39
CA HIS A 234 -8.15 -10.24 -3.31
C HIS A 234 -8.36 -11.71 -2.94
N GLN A 235 -9.38 -12.32 -3.55
CA GLN A 235 -9.65 -13.74 -3.38
C GLN A 235 -8.88 -14.58 -4.41
N LEU A 236 -8.14 -15.58 -3.94
CA LEU A 236 -7.63 -16.65 -4.78
C LEU A 236 -8.79 -17.60 -5.19
N PRO A 237 -8.59 -18.45 -6.22
CA PRO A 237 -9.52 -19.53 -6.52
C PRO A 237 -9.84 -20.34 -5.26
N GLY A 238 -11.14 -20.59 -5.03
CA GLY A 238 -11.61 -21.20 -3.79
C GLY A 238 -11.94 -20.20 -2.67
N GLN A 239 -12.10 -18.91 -2.99
CA GLN A 239 -12.56 -17.86 -2.05
C GLN A 239 -11.62 -17.62 -0.86
N LEU A 240 -10.34 -17.94 -1.00
CA LEU A 240 -9.33 -17.68 0.03
C LEU A 240 -8.85 -16.23 -0.12
N PRO A 241 -9.21 -15.31 0.80
CA PRO A 241 -8.76 -13.93 0.71
C PRO A 241 -7.28 -13.85 1.12
N ILE A 242 -6.49 -13.13 0.35
CA ILE A 242 -5.08 -12.89 0.60
C ILE A 242 -4.74 -11.43 0.40
N MET A 243 -3.68 -10.98 1.05
CA MET A 243 -2.97 -9.76 0.69
C MET A 243 -1.70 -10.16 -0.04
N GLU A 244 -1.50 -9.63 -1.24
CA GLU A 244 -0.36 -9.90 -2.09
C GLU A 244 0.43 -8.61 -2.33
N VAL A 245 1.75 -8.69 -2.12
CA VAL A 245 2.70 -7.61 -2.35
C VAL A 245 3.76 -8.10 -3.32
N ARG A 246 4.06 -7.32 -4.37
CA ARG A 246 5.14 -7.65 -5.32
C ARG A 246 6.08 -6.49 -5.57
N HIS A 247 7.35 -6.86 -5.70
CA HIS A 247 8.44 -6.08 -6.24
C HIS A 247 8.26 -5.89 -7.78
N PRO A 248 8.80 -4.83 -8.41
CA PRO A 248 8.73 -4.59 -9.86
C PRO A 248 9.12 -5.78 -10.73
N GLY A 249 10.10 -6.57 -10.28
CA GLY A 249 10.53 -7.80 -10.96
C GLY A 249 9.55 -8.98 -10.89
N GLY A 250 8.37 -8.81 -10.28
CA GLY A 250 7.33 -9.85 -10.17
C GLY A 250 7.44 -10.73 -8.92
N TYR A 251 8.60 -10.79 -8.28
CA TYR A 251 8.78 -11.46 -6.98
C TYR A 251 7.88 -10.84 -5.91
N GLY A 252 7.36 -11.65 -5.00
CA GLY A 252 6.41 -11.15 -4.02
C GLY A 252 6.25 -12.02 -2.79
N ALA A 253 5.31 -11.60 -1.95
CA ALA A 253 4.97 -12.22 -0.68
C ALA A 253 3.47 -12.11 -0.42
N ARG A 254 2.91 -13.08 0.30
CA ARG A 254 1.49 -13.11 0.68
C ARG A 254 1.30 -13.23 2.19
N TRP A 255 0.25 -12.57 2.65
CA TRP A 255 -0.32 -12.75 3.98
C TRP A 255 -1.82 -13.02 3.85
N ASP A 256 -2.48 -13.39 4.94
CA ASP A 256 -3.91 -13.14 5.04
C ASP A 256 -4.22 -11.62 4.98
N PRO A 257 -5.48 -11.22 4.76
CA PRO A 257 -5.84 -9.80 4.62
C PRO A 257 -5.55 -8.95 5.85
N ASN A 258 -5.51 -9.55 7.05
CA ASN A 258 -5.26 -8.84 8.30
C ASN A 258 -3.76 -8.73 8.59
N GLY A 259 -2.91 -9.43 7.84
CA GLY A 259 -1.46 -9.46 8.05
C GLY A 259 -1.01 -10.40 9.17
N GLU A 260 -1.90 -11.23 9.72
CA GLU A 260 -1.65 -12.02 10.93
C GLU A 260 -0.91 -13.33 10.63
N THR A 261 -1.08 -13.86 9.42
CA THR A 261 -0.46 -15.10 8.96
C THR A 261 0.31 -14.86 7.67
N PHE A 262 1.62 -15.12 7.70
CA PHE A 262 2.42 -15.20 6.48
C PHE A 262 2.08 -16.48 5.70
N ARG A 263 1.81 -16.34 4.39
CA ARG A 263 1.37 -17.44 3.51
C ARG A 263 2.48 -17.97 2.61
N GLY A 264 3.50 -17.16 2.31
CA GLY A 264 4.64 -17.58 1.51
C GLY A 264 5.09 -16.55 0.48
N PHE A 265 6.17 -16.88 -0.22
CA PHE A 265 6.74 -16.07 -1.29
C PHE A 265 6.14 -16.41 -2.66
N LEU A 266 6.33 -15.51 -3.62
CA LEU A 266 5.85 -15.59 -5.00
C LEU A 266 6.97 -15.36 -5.98
N GLU A 267 7.01 -16.22 -7.00
CA GLU A 267 7.85 -16.02 -8.17
C GLU A 267 7.21 -15.01 -9.14
N PRO A 268 8.01 -14.43 -10.05
CA PRO A 268 7.49 -13.71 -11.20
C PRO A 268 6.56 -14.61 -12.02
N MET A 269 5.46 -14.05 -12.53
CA MET A 269 4.55 -14.80 -13.38
C MET A 269 5.26 -15.17 -14.69
N GLN A 270 5.29 -16.47 -14.99
CA GLN A 270 5.81 -17.00 -16.25
C GLN A 270 4.66 -17.21 -17.24
N PRO A 271 4.82 -16.89 -18.54
CA PRO A 271 3.78 -17.10 -19.56
C PRO A 271 3.23 -18.53 -19.59
N GLU A 272 4.06 -19.52 -19.30
CA GLU A 272 3.71 -20.94 -19.28
C GLU A 272 3.34 -21.45 -17.87
N GLY A 273 3.13 -20.57 -16.89
CA GLY A 273 2.82 -20.96 -15.51
C GLY A 273 1.58 -21.85 -15.37
N TRP A 274 0.67 -21.78 -16.34
CA TRP A 274 -0.49 -22.66 -16.46
C TRP A 274 -0.12 -24.14 -16.66
N LEU A 275 1.02 -24.48 -17.27
CA LEU A 275 1.47 -25.86 -17.45
C LEU A 275 1.66 -26.58 -16.11
N ASN A 276 2.04 -25.83 -15.07
CA ASN A 276 2.16 -26.34 -13.71
C ASN A 276 0.97 -25.92 -12.83
N LYS A 277 -0.16 -25.48 -13.42
CA LYS A 277 -1.36 -24.94 -12.71
C LYS A 277 -1.06 -23.75 -11.79
N TYR A 278 0.00 -23.00 -12.07
CA TYR A 278 0.58 -22.01 -11.15
C TYR A 278 0.89 -22.60 -9.76
N ARG A 279 0.93 -23.92 -9.65
CA ARG A 279 1.42 -24.66 -8.48
C ARG A 279 2.94 -24.68 -8.57
N HIS A 280 3.53 -24.54 -7.39
CA HIS A 280 4.96 -24.61 -7.16
C HIS A 280 5.46 -26.05 -7.07
#